data_AF-A0A815Q1I2-F1
#
_entry.id   AF-A0A815Q1I2-F1
#
_cell.length_a   1.000
_cell.length_b   1.000
_cell.length_c   1.000
_cell.angle_alpha   90.00
_cell.angle_beta   90.00
_cell.angle_gamma   90.00
#
_symmetry.space_group_name_H-M   'P 1'
#
loop_
_entity.id
_entity.type
_entity.pdbx_description
1 polymer ?
#
loop_
_entity_poly.entity_id
_entity_poly.type
_entity_poly.pdbx_seq_one_letter_code
_entity_poly.pdbx_strand_id
1 'polypeptide(L)'
;MTISTIESKGNTINVGNAEELMAVRRKSGRCKMKWLITAQICTTILILLMIGTFYLVGYPLMKERQIITYITNITPNISEYKENIVTLYTLDPVASTFCFDDGKYGQIISDWSVYNRRSDIDFNHYKAGSFSVGIEGSMVGTIIDLGSSADLQQKYKYQETVGGGQGFASIHRKNNTIVILKGASYNHTFQLMEESEELFREGKSTASTSVKLGHVYLLRITDRNDAGFERIIKMLVISYTSSEWVTIRWEVLI
;
A
#
# COMPACT_ATOMS: atom_id res chain seq x y z
N MET A 1 0.06 -34.07 -86.48
CA MET A 1 -0.65 -35.09 -85.66
C MET A 1 -1.14 -34.42 -84.40
N THR A 2 -2.41 -34.42 -84.01
CA THR A 2 -3.62 -34.99 -84.60
C THR A 2 -4.78 -34.19 -84.00
N ILE A 3 -5.66 -33.70 -84.86
CA ILE A 3 -6.97 -33.13 -84.52
C ILE A 3 -7.89 -34.32 -84.21
N SER A 4 -8.68 -34.24 -83.14
CA SER A 4 -9.89 -35.05 -83.02
C SER A 4 -11.02 -34.26 -82.37
N THR A 5 -11.89 -33.79 -83.25
CA THR A 5 -13.27 -33.36 -83.09
C THR A 5 -14.13 -34.47 -82.48
N ILE A 6 -15.03 -34.15 -81.54
CA ILE A 6 -16.28 -34.89 -81.23
C ILE A 6 -17.31 -33.82 -80.81
N GLU A 7 -18.15 -33.34 -81.73
CA GLU A 7 -19.53 -33.78 -82.02
C GLU A 7 -20.53 -33.70 -80.85
N SER A 8 -21.40 -32.71 -80.98
CA SER A 8 -22.62 -32.46 -80.22
C SER A 8 -23.73 -33.41 -80.66
N LYS A 9 -24.32 -34.15 -79.71
CA LYS A 9 -25.64 -34.77 -79.87
C LYS A 9 -26.65 -33.99 -79.05
N GLY A 10 -27.52 -33.30 -79.76
CA GLY A 10 -28.68 -32.62 -79.21
C GLY A 10 -29.61 -33.60 -78.50
N ASN A 11 -30.06 -33.17 -77.31
CA ASN A 11 -31.19 -33.77 -76.64
C ASN A 11 -32.19 -32.65 -76.39
N THR A 12 -33.31 -32.73 -77.10
CA THR A 12 -34.44 -31.79 -77.05
C THR A 12 -35.12 -31.97 -75.69
N ILE A 13 -34.85 -31.06 -74.75
CA ILE A 13 -35.54 -31.04 -73.46
C ILE A 13 -36.87 -30.33 -73.65
N ASN A 14 -37.93 -31.06 -73.37
CA ASN A 14 -39.32 -30.63 -73.43
C ASN A 14 -39.53 -29.39 -72.55
N VAL A 15 -39.79 -28.23 -73.15
CA VAL A 15 -40.06 -26.95 -72.45
C VAL A 15 -41.54 -26.89 -72.09
N GLY A 16 -41.97 -27.86 -71.28
CA GLY A 16 -43.23 -27.80 -70.56
C GLY A 16 -42.91 -27.53 -69.09
N ASN A 17 -43.36 -26.41 -68.55
CA ASN A 17 -43.28 -26.01 -67.14
C ASN A 17 -41.99 -25.34 -66.61
N ALA A 18 -41.44 -24.40 -67.38
CA ALA A 18 -40.48 -23.42 -66.84
C ALA A 18 -41.07 -22.56 -65.70
N GLU A 19 -42.38 -22.30 -65.70
CA GLU A 19 -43.07 -21.59 -64.62
C GLU A 19 -43.15 -22.41 -63.32
N GLU A 20 -43.32 -23.73 -63.41
CA GLU A 20 -43.41 -24.61 -62.25
C GLU A 20 -42.04 -24.78 -61.56
N LEU A 21 -40.95 -24.88 -62.34
CA LEU A 21 -39.57 -24.89 -61.84
C LEU A 21 -39.16 -23.56 -61.17
N MET A 22 -39.65 -22.42 -61.67
CA MET A 22 -39.41 -21.12 -61.04
C MET A 22 -40.23 -20.93 -59.74
N ALA A 23 -41.43 -21.50 -59.65
CA ALA A 23 -42.23 -21.50 -58.43
C ALA A 23 -41.58 -22.34 -57.31
N VAL A 24 -41.05 -23.53 -57.63
CA VAL A 24 -40.35 -24.41 -56.67
C VAL A 24 -39.05 -23.77 -56.15
N ARG A 25 -38.25 -23.12 -57.02
CA ARG A 25 -37.02 -22.40 -56.60
C ARG A 25 -37.31 -21.20 -55.70
N ARG A 26 -38.38 -20.42 -55.97
CA ARG A 26 -38.79 -19.30 -55.10
C ARG A 26 -39.30 -19.76 -53.73
N LYS A 27 -39.98 -20.91 -53.66
CA LYS A 27 -40.47 -21.47 -52.39
C LYS A 27 -39.32 -22.02 -51.53
N SER A 28 -38.31 -22.63 -52.15
CA SER A 28 -37.10 -23.12 -51.47
C SER A 28 -36.23 -21.98 -50.89
N GLY A 29 -36.05 -20.88 -51.64
CA GLY A 29 -35.27 -19.72 -51.19
C GLY A 29 -35.89 -19.01 -49.98
N ARG A 30 -37.22 -18.82 -49.96
CA ARG A 30 -37.92 -18.22 -48.80
C ARG A 30 -37.84 -19.09 -47.54
N CYS A 31 -37.83 -20.41 -47.70
CA CYS A 31 -37.72 -21.33 -46.56
C CYS A 31 -36.30 -21.28 -45.95
N LYS A 32 -35.26 -21.27 -46.78
CA LYS A 32 -33.86 -21.11 -46.33
C LYS A 32 -33.61 -19.77 -45.64
N MET A 33 -34.18 -18.68 -46.17
CA MET A 33 -33.99 -17.35 -45.59
C MET A 33 -34.67 -17.18 -44.23
N LYS A 34 -35.87 -17.74 -44.05
CA LYS A 34 -36.53 -17.78 -42.74
C LYS A 34 -35.72 -18.59 -41.72
N TRP A 35 -35.18 -19.73 -42.13
CA TRP A 35 -34.37 -20.57 -41.25
C TRP A 35 -33.08 -19.86 -40.78
N LEU A 36 -32.39 -19.14 -41.68
CA LEU A 36 -31.20 -18.36 -41.31
C LEU A 36 -31.51 -17.22 -40.33
N ILE A 37 -32.63 -16.51 -40.53
CA ILE A 37 -33.06 -15.44 -39.61
C ILE A 37 -33.39 -16.03 -38.24
N THR A 38 -34.11 -17.15 -38.19
CA THR A 38 -34.43 -17.84 -36.93
C THR A 38 -33.17 -18.31 -36.22
N ALA A 39 -32.21 -18.90 -36.93
CA ALA A 39 -30.93 -19.33 -36.36
C ALA A 39 -30.13 -18.15 -35.79
N GLN A 40 -30.12 -17.00 -36.46
CA GLN A 40 -29.45 -15.79 -35.97
C GLN A 40 -30.12 -15.23 -34.71
N ILE A 41 -31.46 -15.22 -34.65
CA ILE A 41 -32.19 -14.75 -33.46
C ILE A 41 -31.98 -15.70 -32.27
N CYS A 42 -31.97 -17.01 -32.51
CA CYS A 42 -31.72 -17.98 -31.44
C CYS A 42 -30.30 -17.86 -30.87
N THR A 43 -29.29 -17.62 -31.71
CA THR A 43 -27.91 -17.46 -31.27
C THR A 43 -27.70 -16.16 -30.48
N THR A 44 -28.31 -15.05 -30.89
CA THR A 44 -28.22 -13.79 -30.13
C THR A 44 -28.90 -13.87 -28.78
N ILE A 45 -30.07 -14.52 -28.68
CA ILE A 45 -30.75 -14.76 -27.40
C ILE A 45 -29.89 -15.64 -26.48
N LEU A 46 -29.26 -16.69 -27.02
CA LEU A 46 -28.38 -17.57 -26.23
C LEU A 46 -27.17 -16.81 -25.67
N ILE A 47 -26.55 -15.94 -26.46
CA ILE A 47 -25.41 -15.11 -26.03
C ILE A 47 -25.84 -14.16 -24.90
N LEU A 48 -27.00 -13.51 -25.04
CA LEU A 48 -27.50 -12.60 -24.00
C LEU A 48 -27.82 -13.34 -22.69
N LEU A 49 -28.35 -14.56 -22.76
CA LEU A 49 -28.59 -15.40 -21.58
C LEU A 49 -27.28 -15.85 -20.92
N MET A 50 -26.25 -16.17 -21.70
CA MET A 50 -24.91 -16.49 -21.18
C MET A 50 -24.26 -15.29 -20.48
N ILE A 51 -24.38 -14.09 -21.06
CA ILE A 51 -23.89 -12.86 -20.43
C ILE A 51 -24.67 -12.56 -19.15
N GLY A 52 -26.00 -12.65 -19.19
CA GLY A 52 -26.85 -12.42 -18.02
C GLY A 52 -26.55 -13.39 -16.86
N THR A 53 -26.39 -14.68 -17.16
CA THR A 53 -26.02 -15.68 -16.14
C THR A 53 -24.61 -15.47 -15.60
N PHE A 54 -23.66 -15.02 -16.41
CA PHE A 54 -22.33 -14.63 -15.93
C PHE A 54 -22.40 -13.46 -14.93
N TYR A 55 -23.20 -12.42 -15.20
CA TYR A 55 -23.34 -11.29 -14.27
C TYR A 55 -24.14 -11.63 -13.01
N LEU A 56 -25.14 -12.51 -13.10
CA LEU A 56 -25.96 -12.91 -11.95
C LEU A 56 -25.25 -13.90 -11.02
N VAL A 57 -24.47 -14.84 -11.56
CA VAL A 57 -23.88 -15.95 -10.78
C VAL A 57 -22.36 -15.87 -10.75
N GLY A 58 -21.70 -15.65 -11.89
CA GLY A 58 -20.24 -15.64 -11.99
C GLY A 58 -19.59 -14.42 -11.32
N TYR A 59 -20.17 -13.23 -11.53
CA TYR A 59 -19.64 -11.99 -10.99
C TYR A 59 -19.61 -11.94 -9.44
N PRO A 60 -20.68 -12.31 -8.71
CA PRO A 60 -20.62 -12.34 -7.25
C PRO A 60 -19.62 -13.39 -6.73
N LEU A 61 -19.52 -14.57 -7.35
CA LEU A 61 -18.55 -15.59 -6.96
C LEU A 61 -17.08 -15.17 -7.19
N MET A 62 -16.79 -14.44 -8.28
CA MET A 62 -15.45 -13.86 -8.49
C MET A 62 -15.15 -12.74 -7.49
N LYS A 63 -16.12 -11.88 -7.18
CA LYS A 63 -15.97 -10.82 -6.18
C LYS A 63 -15.74 -11.40 -4.78
N GLU A 64 -16.45 -12.46 -4.43
CA GLU A 64 -16.31 -13.16 -3.14
C GLU A 64 -14.98 -13.92 -3.04
N ARG A 65 -14.47 -14.52 -4.14
CA ARG A 65 -13.11 -15.09 -4.17
C ARG A 65 -12.02 -14.03 -4.00
N GLN A 66 -12.17 -12.83 -4.58
CA GLN A 66 -11.21 -11.74 -4.34
C GLN A 66 -11.24 -11.28 -2.89
N ILE A 67 -12.42 -11.20 -2.27
CA ILE A 67 -12.56 -10.88 -0.85
C ILE A 67 -11.94 -11.98 0.03
N ILE A 68 -12.16 -13.26 -0.26
CA ILE A 68 -11.58 -14.36 0.53
C ILE A 68 -10.05 -14.42 0.34
N THR A 69 -9.52 -14.13 -0.84
CA THR A 69 -8.05 -14.05 -1.06
C THR A 69 -7.45 -12.83 -0.36
N TYR A 70 -8.22 -11.74 -0.23
CA TYR A 70 -7.81 -10.58 0.57
C TYR A 70 -7.89 -10.89 2.07
N ILE A 71 -8.88 -11.65 2.54
CA ILE A 71 -9.09 -11.97 3.95
C ILE A 71 -8.19 -13.13 4.44
N THR A 72 -7.81 -14.10 3.60
CA THR A 72 -6.84 -15.14 3.99
C THR A 72 -5.39 -14.62 4.01
N ASN A 73 -5.12 -13.44 3.44
CA ASN A 73 -3.92 -12.65 3.73
C ASN A 73 -4.08 -11.75 4.98
N ILE A 74 -5.25 -11.76 5.62
CA ILE A 74 -5.57 -11.11 6.91
C ILE A 74 -5.92 -12.17 7.97
N THR A 75 -5.49 -13.43 7.79
CA THR A 75 -4.94 -14.10 8.96
C THR A 75 -3.64 -13.36 9.22
N PRO A 76 -3.47 -12.59 10.31
CA PRO A 76 -2.13 -12.19 10.69
C PRO A 76 -1.38 -13.50 10.80
N ASN A 77 -0.51 -13.74 9.83
CA ASN A 77 0.56 -14.67 10.02
C ASN A 77 1.12 -14.25 11.38
N ILE A 78 1.26 -15.21 12.30
CA ILE A 78 2.02 -15.00 13.52
C ILE A 78 3.52 -14.93 13.10
N SER A 79 3.79 -14.25 11.98
CA SER A 79 5.08 -13.81 11.52
C SER A 79 5.40 -12.63 12.41
N GLU A 80 6.25 -12.94 13.38
CA GLU A 80 7.29 -12.02 13.78
C GLU A 80 6.70 -10.78 14.45
N TYR A 81 6.54 -10.83 15.77
CA TYR A 81 6.69 -9.65 16.59
C TYR A 81 8.07 -9.07 16.25
N LYS A 82 8.15 -8.28 15.17
CA LYS A 82 9.38 -7.63 14.75
C LYS A 82 9.63 -6.60 15.85
N GLU A 83 10.55 -6.93 16.73
CA GLU A 83 11.03 -5.96 17.70
C GLU A 83 11.57 -4.80 16.89
N ASN A 84 10.85 -3.68 16.92
CA ASN A 84 11.22 -2.47 16.22
C ASN A 84 12.37 -1.80 16.96
N ILE A 85 13.54 -2.44 16.98
CA ILE A 85 14.76 -1.97 17.60
C ILE A 85 15.82 -1.85 16.51
N VAL A 86 16.51 -0.71 16.48
CA VAL A 86 17.63 -0.49 15.56
C VAL A 86 18.74 0.26 16.28
N THR A 87 19.98 -0.07 15.93
CA THR A 87 21.15 0.73 16.32
C THR A 87 21.67 1.49 15.12
N LEU A 88 21.84 2.80 15.29
CA LEU A 88 22.47 3.69 14.32
C LEU A 88 23.90 4.00 14.77
N TYR A 89 24.82 4.04 13.81
CA TYR A 89 26.25 4.26 14.07
C TYR A 89 26.75 5.48 13.31
N THR A 90 27.54 6.32 13.98
CA THR A 90 28.08 7.56 13.39
C THR A 90 29.02 7.29 12.23
N LEU A 91 29.90 6.30 12.37
CA LEU A 91 31.00 6.03 11.44
C LEU A 91 30.70 4.88 10.47
N ASP A 92 29.47 4.36 10.49
CA ASP A 92 29.01 3.39 9.52
C ASP A 92 28.17 4.11 8.45
N PRO A 93 28.64 4.21 7.20
CA PRO A 93 27.89 4.88 6.15
C PRO A 93 26.57 4.17 5.83
N VAL A 94 26.46 2.86 6.06
CA VAL A 94 25.21 2.13 5.83
C VAL A 94 24.28 2.33 7.01
N ALA A 95 24.80 2.17 8.23
CA ALA A 95 24.01 2.09 9.44
C ALA A 95 23.85 3.43 10.20
N SER A 96 24.18 4.58 9.62
CA SER A 96 23.92 5.89 10.25
C SER A 96 22.49 6.40 10.05
N THR A 97 21.80 5.91 9.02
CA THR A 97 20.44 6.31 8.68
C THR A 97 19.47 5.14 8.63
N PHE A 98 18.18 5.42 8.77
CA PHE A 98 17.16 4.37 8.84
C PHE A 98 15.83 4.77 8.19
N CYS A 99 15.14 3.79 7.63
CA CYS A 99 13.80 3.92 7.09
C CYS A 99 12.79 3.20 8.00
N PHE A 100 11.82 3.95 8.52
CA PHE A 100 10.74 3.41 9.34
C PHE A 100 9.65 2.71 8.53
N ASP A 101 9.66 2.84 7.20
CA ASP A 101 8.70 2.17 6.31
C ASP A 101 8.93 0.67 6.24
N ASP A 102 10.17 0.27 5.96
CA ASP A 102 10.55 -1.13 5.76
C ASP A 102 11.45 -1.68 6.88
N GLY A 103 11.81 -0.82 7.83
CA GLY A 103 12.65 -1.17 8.97
C GLY A 103 14.07 -1.57 8.57
N LYS A 104 14.61 -0.95 7.52
CA LYS A 104 15.98 -1.18 7.04
C LYS A 104 16.81 0.09 7.11
N TYR A 105 18.13 -0.08 7.12
CA TYR A 105 19.06 1.02 6.98
C TYR A 105 18.81 1.83 5.69
N GLY A 106 19.10 3.12 5.77
CA GLY A 106 18.70 4.07 4.75
C GLY A 106 19.68 4.21 3.60
N GLN A 107 20.94 3.84 3.81
CA GLN A 107 21.95 3.80 2.75
C GLN A 107 22.24 2.37 2.31
N ILE A 108 22.76 2.23 1.08
CA ILE A 108 23.22 0.97 0.50
C ILE A 108 24.57 1.18 -0.18
N ILE A 109 25.35 0.11 -0.28
CA ILE A 109 26.58 0.09 -1.08
C ILE A 109 26.29 -0.62 -2.38
N SER A 110 26.46 0.07 -3.50
CA SER A 110 26.39 -0.48 -4.87
C SER A 110 27.55 0.08 -5.67
N ASP A 111 28.14 -0.70 -6.56
CA ASP A 111 29.18 -0.22 -7.49
C ASP A 111 30.29 0.60 -6.81
N TRP A 112 30.78 0.11 -5.67
CA TRP A 112 31.82 0.74 -4.85
C TRP A 112 31.48 2.14 -4.32
N SER A 113 30.20 2.52 -4.35
CA SER A 113 29.70 3.82 -3.92
C SER A 113 28.57 3.67 -2.91
N VAL A 114 28.39 4.68 -2.06
CA VAL A 114 27.31 4.74 -1.08
C VAL A 114 26.16 5.55 -1.66
N TYR A 115 24.97 4.97 -1.66
CA TYR A 115 23.75 5.61 -2.15
C TYR A 115 22.70 5.67 -1.06
N ASN A 116 22.01 6.80 -0.99
CA ASN A 116 20.80 6.90 -0.19
C ASN A 116 19.66 6.15 -0.89
N ARG A 117 19.16 5.09 -0.26
CA ARG A 117 18.01 4.32 -0.73
C ARG A 117 16.71 4.95 -0.23
N ARG A 118 16.64 5.16 1.09
CA ARG A 118 15.52 5.81 1.78
C ARG A 118 15.89 6.07 3.25
N SER A 119 15.98 7.31 3.68
CA SER A 119 16.41 7.69 5.03
C SER A 119 15.39 8.64 5.67
N ASP A 120 14.64 8.14 6.64
CA ASP A 120 13.70 8.94 7.42
C ASP A 120 14.40 9.70 8.55
N ILE A 121 15.44 9.07 9.11
CA ILE A 121 16.24 9.59 10.23
C ILE A 121 17.73 9.38 9.97
N ASP A 122 18.51 10.34 10.42
CA ASP A 122 19.97 10.30 10.54
C ASP A 122 20.39 10.43 12.00
N PHE A 123 21.50 9.79 12.35
CA PHE A 123 22.21 10.03 13.59
C PHE A 123 23.62 10.60 13.32
N ASN A 124 23.86 11.76 13.92
CA ASN A 124 25.18 12.37 14.07
C ASN A 124 25.84 12.95 12.79
N HIS A 125 25.27 12.81 11.59
CA HIS A 125 25.88 13.36 10.36
C HIS A 125 25.55 14.84 10.14
N TYR A 126 24.28 15.23 10.31
CA TYR A 126 23.87 16.63 10.11
C TYR A 126 24.16 17.53 11.32
N LYS A 127 24.05 16.95 12.53
CA LYS A 127 24.32 17.66 13.77
C LYS A 127 24.84 16.68 14.82
N ALA A 128 25.98 17.03 15.41
CA ALA A 128 26.64 16.18 16.40
C ALA A 128 25.71 15.88 17.60
N GLY A 129 25.70 14.62 18.05
CA GLY A 129 24.90 14.12 19.17
C GLY A 129 23.39 14.26 18.97
N SER A 130 22.91 14.34 17.74
CA SER A 130 21.51 14.66 17.43
C SER A 130 20.90 13.67 16.45
N PHE A 131 19.58 13.51 16.54
CA PHE A 131 18.77 12.97 15.46
C PHE A 131 18.45 14.07 14.45
N SER A 132 18.37 13.72 13.16
CA SER A 132 17.90 14.61 12.10
C SER A 132 16.87 13.93 11.22
N VAL A 133 15.79 14.61 10.87
CA VAL A 133 14.68 14.11 10.04
C VAL A 133 14.33 15.08 8.91
N GLY A 134 13.62 14.61 7.88
CA GLY A 134 13.37 15.42 6.68
C GLY A 134 14.67 15.70 5.92
N ILE A 135 15.49 14.65 5.79
CA ILE A 135 16.85 14.68 5.23
C ILE A 135 16.90 14.30 3.74
N GLU A 136 15.80 13.81 3.18
CA GLU A 136 15.71 13.48 1.75
C GLU A 136 15.06 14.60 0.95
N GLY A 137 15.72 15.07 -0.11
CA GLY A 137 15.12 15.86 -1.19
C GLY A 137 14.02 16.84 -0.76
N SER A 138 12.77 16.50 -1.08
CA SER A 138 11.56 17.29 -0.79
C SER A 138 10.89 16.99 0.55
N MET A 139 11.40 16.02 1.31
CA MET A 139 10.88 15.71 2.63
C MET A 139 11.19 16.82 3.63
N VAL A 140 10.24 17.05 4.51
CA VAL A 140 10.39 17.88 5.70
C VAL A 140 9.93 17.12 6.91
N GLY A 141 10.46 17.46 8.07
CA GLY A 141 10.04 16.83 9.30
C GLY A 141 9.96 17.78 10.48
N THR A 142 9.32 17.27 11.52
CA THR A 142 9.28 17.82 12.86
C THR A 142 9.75 16.72 13.80
N ILE A 143 10.61 17.03 14.76
CA ILE A 143 11.05 16.08 15.79
C ILE A 143 11.03 16.78 17.15
N ILE A 144 10.35 16.15 18.11
CA ILE A 144 10.07 16.69 19.44
C ILE A 144 10.61 15.71 20.48
N ASP A 145 11.43 16.22 21.40
CA ASP A 145 11.85 15.50 22.61
C ASP A 145 10.72 15.63 23.64
N LEU A 146 10.05 14.52 23.95
CA LEU A 146 8.98 14.48 24.94
C LEU A 146 9.48 14.35 26.38
N GLY A 147 10.79 14.20 26.57
CA GLY A 147 11.40 13.94 27.87
C GLY A 147 11.50 12.45 28.21
N SER A 148 11.90 12.19 29.45
CA SER A 148 11.96 10.86 30.03
C SER A 148 10.58 10.32 30.41
N SER A 149 10.50 9.04 30.75
CA SER A 149 9.26 8.45 31.30
C SER A 149 8.75 9.19 32.54
N ALA A 150 9.66 9.68 33.40
CA ALA A 150 9.29 10.46 34.58
C ALA A 150 8.69 11.82 34.19
N ASP A 151 9.24 12.49 33.18
CA ASP A 151 8.72 13.77 32.68
C ASP A 151 7.31 13.59 32.10
N LEU A 152 7.12 12.55 31.27
CA LEU A 152 5.83 12.21 30.70
C LEU A 152 4.80 11.87 31.80
N GLN A 153 5.20 11.06 32.79
CA GLN A 153 4.33 10.70 33.91
C GLN A 153 3.93 11.94 34.72
N GLN A 154 4.89 12.81 35.01
CA GLN A 154 4.64 14.04 35.75
C GLN A 154 3.73 14.99 34.97
N LYS A 155 3.92 15.11 33.65
CA LYS A 155 3.11 15.99 32.80
C LYS A 155 1.68 15.46 32.63
N TYR A 156 1.53 14.18 32.29
CA TYR A 156 0.26 13.59 31.89
C TYR A 156 -0.46 12.81 33.00
N LYS A 157 0.14 12.68 34.18
CA LYS A 157 -0.50 12.12 35.40
C LYS A 157 -1.04 10.69 35.23
N TYR A 158 -0.48 9.91 34.31
CA TYR A 158 -0.78 8.48 34.23
C TYR A 158 0.04 7.70 35.27
N GLN A 159 -0.34 6.47 35.53
CA GLN A 159 0.42 5.59 36.41
C GLN A 159 1.42 4.76 35.58
N GLU A 160 2.70 4.86 35.93
CA GLU A 160 3.70 3.94 35.40
C GLU A 160 3.48 2.53 35.97
N THR A 161 3.70 1.53 35.12
CA THR A 161 3.75 0.13 35.51
C THR A 161 5.22 -0.32 35.60
N VAL A 162 5.47 -1.61 35.85
CA VAL A 162 6.83 -2.12 36.02
C VAL A 162 7.65 -1.83 34.75
N GLY A 163 8.79 -1.14 34.91
CA GLY A 163 9.78 -0.93 33.85
C GLY A 163 9.75 0.43 33.14
N GLY A 164 8.89 1.37 33.55
CA GLY A 164 8.94 2.76 33.04
C GLY A 164 8.62 2.91 31.55
N GLY A 165 7.96 1.92 30.95
CA GLY A 165 7.64 1.89 29.53
C GLY A 165 6.21 2.34 29.21
N GLN A 166 5.38 2.64 30.22
CA GLN A 166 3.95 2.92 30.02
C GLN A 166 3.74 4.21 29.23
N GLY A 167 4.55 5.24 29.49
CA GLY A 167 4.53 6.48 28.71
C GLY A 167 4.70 6.22 27.21
N PHE A 168 5.79 5.56 26.82
CA PHE A 168 6.05 5.21 25.42
C PHE A 168 4.94 4.33 24.82
N ALA A 169 4.51 3.29 25.54
CA ALA A 169 3.51 2.35 25.06
C ALA A 169 2.14 3.00 24.82
N SER A 170 1.77 3.99 25.64
CA SER A 170 0.44 4.60 25.62
C SER A 170 0.27 5.80 24.69
N ILE A 171 1.32 6.23 23.99
CA ILE A 171 1.24 7.27 22.97
C ILE A 171 0.64 6.67 21.70
N HIS A 172 -0.47 7.25 21.25
CA HIS A 172 -1.17 6.85 20.02
C HIS A 172 -1.57 8.06 19.18
N ARG A 173 -1.78 7.82 17.90
CA ARG A 173 -2.46 8.76 17.02
C ARG A 173 -3.98 8.55 17.11
N LYS A 174 -4.73 9.65 17.11
CA LYS A 174 -6.17 9.66 16.89
C LYS A 174 -6.50 10.80 15.92
N ASN A 175 -6.82 10.46 14.67
CA ASN A 175 -6.97 11.43 13.58
C ASN A 175 -5.71 12.32 13.47
N ASN A 176 -5.87 13.64 13.54
CA ASN A 176 -4.76 14.61 13.46
C ASN A 176 -4.30 15.09 14.83
N THR A 177 -4.35 14.21 15.83
CA THR A 177 -3.93 14.50 17.21
C THR A 177 -3.17 13.33 17.79
N ILE A 178 -2.27 13.63 18.73
CA ILE A 178 -1.58 12.62 19.52
C ILE A 178 -2.23 12.57 20.89
N VAL A 179 -2.45 11.36 21.38
CA VAL A 179 -3.06 11.10 22.67
C VAL A 179 -2.17 10.19 23.51
N ILE A 180 -2.28 10.34 24.82
CA ILE A 180 -1.56 9.54 25.82
C ILE A 180 -2.53 9.09 26.91
N LEU A 181 -2.18 8.04 27.66
CA LEU A 181 -3.00 7.56 28.77
C LEU A 181 -3.33 8.69 29.77
N LYS A 182 -4.55 8.66 30.28
CA LYS A 182 -5.08 9.59 31.27
C LYS A 182 -5.28 8.90 32.61
N GLY A 183 -4.62 9.42 33.63
CA GLY A 183 -4.86 9.03 35.02
C GLY A 183 -4.34 7.64 35.39
N ALA A 184 -4.58 7.27 36.65
CA ALA A 184 -4.16 6.01 37.26
C ALA A 184 -5.23 4.90 37.17
N SER A 185 -6.25 5.07 36.32
CA SER A 185 -7.42 4.18 36.32
C SER A 185 -7.19 2.95 35.43
N TYR A 186 -7.71 1.80 35.85
CA TYR A 186 -7.76 0.55 35.07
C TYR A 186 -8.52 0.69 33.74
N ASN A 187 -9.32 1.75 33.61
CA ASN A 187 -9.97 2.08 32.35
C ASN A 187 -8.96 2.87 31.51
N HIS A 188 -8.47 2.27 30.43
CA HIS A 188 -7.60 2.91 29.43
C HIS A 188 -8.28 4.10 28.76
N THR A 189 -8.31 5.24 29.45
CA THR A 189 -8.80 6.51 28.91
C THR A 189 -7.64 7.32 28.38
N PHE A 190 -7.84 8.02 27.27
CA PHE A 190 -6.80 8.81 26.61
C PHE A 190 -7.10 10.30 26.71
N GLN A 191 -6.05 11.11 26.77
CA GLN A 191 -6.10 12.57 26.74
C GLN A 191 -5.20 13.13 25.64
N LEU A 192 -5.51 14.33 25.17
CA LEU A 192 -4.74 15.03 24.15
C LEU A 192 -3.35 15.41 24.68
N MET A 193 -2.31 15.19 23.87
CA MET A 193 -0.96 15.68 24.14
C MET A 193 -0.79 17.13 23.64
N GLU A 194 -0.18 17.98 24.46
CA GLU A 194 0.08 19.39 24.13
C GLU A 194 0.99 19.54 22.90
N GLU A 195 1.91 18.60 22.70
CA GLU A 195 2.85 18.59 21.57
C GLU A 195 2.18 18.30 20.23
N SER A 196 0.90 17.93 20.21
CA SER A 196 0.16 17.67 18.98
C SER A 196 0.20 18.86 18.04
N GLU A 197 -0.02 20.08 18.54
CA GLU A 197 -0.03 21.27 17.69
C GLU A 197 1.33 21.48 17.03
N GLU A 198 2.42 21.35 17.79
CA GLU A 198 3.78 21.50 17.26
C GLU A 198 4.11 20.41 16.23
N LEU A 199 3.73 19.16 16.51
CA LEU A 199 4.02 18.02 15.62
C LEU A 199 3.39 18.20 14.23
N PHE A 200 2.16 18.74 14.17
CA PHE A 200 1.41 18.93 12.93
C PHE A 200 1.61 20.29 12.25
N ARG A 201 2.48 21.17 12.78
CA ARG A 201 2.93 22.36 12.06
C ARG A 201 3.74 21.98 10.81
N GLU A 202 3.96 22.96 9.94
CA GLU A 202 4.83 22.81 8.79
C GLU A 202 6.24 22.40 9.24
N GLY A 203 6.71 21.26 8.73
CA GLY A 203 8.02 20.72 9.05
C GLY A 203 9.16 21.53 8.44
N LYS A 204 10.37 21.24 8.87
CA LYS A 204 11.61 21.84 8.33
C LYS A 204 12.45 20.76 7.64
N SER A 205 13.24 21.17 6.67
CA SER A 205 14.31 20.28 6.17
C SER A 205 15.36 20.14 7.26
N THR A 206 15.86 18.92 7.47
CA THR A 206 16.89 18.61 8.48
C THR A 206 16.51 19.09 9.88
N ALA A 207 15.25 18.89 10.28
CA ALA A 207 14.82 19.18 11.64
C ALA A 207 15.60 18.27 12.61
N SER A 208 16.15 18.83 13.68
CA SER A 208 17.06 18.10 14.57
C SER A 208 16.80 18.35 16.04
N THR A 209 17.10 17.34 16.86
CA THR A 209 17.05 17.40 18.32
C THR A 209 18.16 16.56 18.95
N SER A 210 18.65 16.97 20.12
CA SER A 210 19.73 16.26 20.82
C SER A 210 19.26 14.89 21.32
N VAL A 211 20.11 13.88 21.18
CA VAL A 211 19.88 12.53 21.69
C VAL A 211 20.14 12.49 23.20
N LYS A 212 19.21 11.89 23.94
CA LYS A 212 19.28 11.68 25.39
C LYS A 212 18.80 10.27 25.72
N LEU A 213 19.54 9.57 26.56
CA LEU A 213 19.20 8.21 27.00
C LEU A 213 17.89 8.20 27.78
N GLY A 214 17.00 7.25 27.48
CA GLY A 214 15.72 7.09 28.15
C GLY A 214 14.64 8.09 27.73
N HIS A 215 14.94 8.98 26.79
CA HIS A 215 13.96 9.95 26.28
C HIS A 215 13.08 9.34 25.19
N VAL A 216 11.83 9.80 25.17
CA VAL A 216 10.87 9.51 24.11
C VAL A 216 10.86 10.67 23.12
N TYR A 217 10.83 10.35 21.84
CA TYR A 217 10.76 11.31 20.75
C TYR A 217 9.51 11.05 19.91
N LEU A 218 8.86 12.13 19.48
CA LEU A 218 7.85 12.09 18.42
C LEU A 218 8.40 12.78 17.19
N LEU A 219 8.19 12.18 16.03
CA LEU A 219 8.53 12.80 14.78
C LEU A 219 7.45 12.60 13.73
N ARG A 220 7.33 13.59 12.85
CA ARG A 220 6.44 13.59 11.69
C ARG A 220 7.28 13.95 10.48
N ILE A 221 7.13 13.18 9.40
CA ILE A 221 7.78 13.42 8.11
C ILE A 221 6.67 13.54 7.06
N THR A 222 6.78 14.55 6.21
CA THR A 222 5.88 14.79 5.07
C THR A 222 6.70 15.15 3.84
N ASP A 223 6.13 14.98 2.64
CA ASP A 223 6.78 15.34 1.39
C ASP A 223 6.11 16.58 0.79
N ARG A 224 6.90 17.60 0.44
CA ARG A 224 6.36 18.80 -0.22
C ARG A 224 5.80 18.52 -1.61
N ASN A 225 6.26 17.45 -2.25
CA ASN A 225 5.87 17.04 -3.60
C ASN A 225 4.78 15.95 -3.62
N ASP A 226 4.50 15.32 -2.47
CA ASP A 226 3.45 14.32 -2.31
C ASP A 226 2.62 14.59 -1.05
N ALA A 227 1.47 15.24 -1.24
CA ALA A 227 0.56 15.57 -0.14
C ALA A 227 -0.07 14.33 0.53
N GLY A 228 0.00 13.16 -0.09
CA GLY A 228 -0.45 11.89 0.50
C GLY A 228 0.59 11.25 1.39
N PHE A 229 1.86 11.69 1.33
CA PHE A 229 2.93 11.13 2.11
C PHE A 229 2.99 11.73 3.52
N GLU A 230 2.76 10.89 4.52
CA GLU A 230 2.97 11.23 5.92
C GLU A 230 3.46 9.99 6.68
N ARG A 231 4.45 10.18 7.53
CA ARG A 231 4.85 9.18 8.53
C ARG A 231 5.00 9.82 9.90
N ILE A 232 4.36 9.24 10.90
CA ILE A 232 4.47 9.65 12.29
C ILE A 232 5.08 8.50 13.07
N ILE A 233 6.15 8.77 13.81
CA ILE A 233 6.89 7.75 14.55
C ILE A 233 7.09 8.23 15.98
N LYS A 234 6.94 7.30 16.93
CA LYS A 234 7.48 7.46 18.29
C LYS A 234 8.74 6.63 18.45
N MET A 235 9.72 7.16 19.16
CA MET A 235 10.98 6.47 19.44
C MET A 235 11.31 6.56 20.93
N LEU A 236 11.94 5.53 21.48
CA LEU A 236 12.53 5.50 22.80
C LEU A 236 14.02 5.19 22.65
N VAL A 237 14.89 6.06 23.18
CA VAL A 237 16.33 5.80 23.21
C VAL A 237 16.62 4.83 24.34
N ILE A 238 16.97 3.59 24.01
CA ILE A 238 17.23 2.53 24.99
C ILE A 238 18.70 2.43 25.35
N SER A 239 19.59 2.90 24.48
CA SER A 239 21.03 2.89 24.71
C SER A 239 21.71 3.95 23.85
N TYR A 240 22.74 4.62 24.36
CA TYR A 240 23.37 5.75 23.67
C TYR A 240 24.80 5.96 24.15
N THR A 241 25.75 5.95 23.21
CA THR A 241 27.12 6.44 23.43
C THR A 241 27.35 7.63 22.53
N SER A 242 27.66 8.78 23.15
CA SER A 242 27.81 10.05 22.43
C SER A 242 28.81 9.93 21.29
N SER A 243 28.41 10.38 20.11
CA SER A 243 29.21 10.37 18.88
C SER A 243 29.62 9.00 18.34
N GLU A 244 29.16 7.90 18.93
CA GLU A 244 29.47 6.55 18.44
C GLU A 244 28.21 5.90 17.87
N TRP A 245 27.21 5.65 18.72
CA TRP A 245 26.01 4.93 18.34
C TRP A 245 24.83 5.24 19.24
N VAL A 246 23.63 4.98 18.72
CA VAL A 246 22.37 5.08 19.45
C VAL A 246 21.47 3.91 19.09
N THR A 247 20.92 3.24 20.10
CA THR A 247 19.91 2.22 19.93
C THR A 247 18.55 2.78 20.30
N ILE A 248 17.60 2.65 19.37
CA ILE A 248 16.23 3.11 19.55
C ILE A 248 15.25 1.95 19.41
N ARG A 249 14.22 1.96 20.26
CA ARG A 249 12.96 1.25 19.99
C ARG A 249 12.01 2.22 19.30
N TRP A 250 11.28 1.80 18.28
CA TRP A 250 10.42 2.68 17.50
C TRP A 250 9.06 2.05 17.18
N GLU A 251 8.09 2.88 16.81
CA GLU A 251 6.77 2.44 16.36
C GLU A 251 6.17 3.50 15.44
N VAL A 252 5.63 3.08 14.29
CA VAL A 252 4.86 3.94 13.40
C VAL A 252 3.45 4.08 13.94
N LEU A 253 2.99 5.33 14.08
CA LEU A 253 1.65 5.65 14.55
C LEU A 253 0.70 5.78 13.35
N ILE A 254 -0.19 4.80 13.21
CA ILE A 254 -1.20 4.70 12.15
C ILE A 254 -2.48 5.45 12.57
#